data_AF-A0A1G0LCK5-F1
#
_entry.id   AF-A0A1G0LCK5-F1
#
_cell.length_a   1.000
_cell.length_b   1.000
_cell.length_c   1.000
_cell.angle_alpha   90.00
_cell.angle_beta   90.00
_cell.angle_gamma   90.00
#
_symmetry.space_group_name_H-M   'P 1'
#
loop_
_entity.id
_entity.type
_entity.pdbx_description
1 polymer ?
#
loop_
_entity_poly.entity_id
_entity_poly.type
_entity_poly.pdbx_seq_one_letter_code
_entity_poly.pdbx_strand_id
1 'polypeptide(L)'
;MRPHLITLALALPLLFCSPSLAWHDATHMAIMKAAGLDDYTYLAVGADMAKEKSGGYENGNHYCNNAKSVVVTAEMVLDQLRDYNCRCNDEGHLYGAIIAALNHYREGKAAGKYALYHLGFAAHYIGDLSMPLHNVVYNDFNKANHSANDGVVEGDGKETTDAKVARIAAAIKEKMRRIPPYQLPKAKEDVLRFNHALARKIAEIANKSMSLGYSMQESRPQKPVLDLDQAYSQLAESAALLKAAFAAAQ
;
A
#
# COMPACT_ATOMS: atom_id res chain seq x y z
N MET A 1 28.21 30.70 52.28
CA MET A 1 27.10 30.76 51.29
C MET A 1 27.53 29.94 50.09
N ARG A 2 26.88 28.80 49.83
CA ARG A 2 27.21 27.90 48.71
C ARG A 2 26.36 28.31 47.50
N PRO A 3 26.91 28.49 46.29
CA PRO A 3 26.10 28.72 45.11
C PRO A 3 25.46 27.39 44.68
N HIS A 4 24.14 27.39 44.52
CA HIS A 4 23.38 26.28 43.96
C HIS A 4 23.67 26.19 42.46
N LEU A 5 24.22 25.06 42.02
CA LEU A 5 24.27 24.67 40.61
C LEU A 5 22.83 24.38 40.15
N ILE A 6 22.30 25.24 39.28
CA ILE A 6 21.05 24.97 38.56
C ILE A 6 21.42 24.07 37.38
N THR A 7 21.14 22.77 37.52
CA THR A 7 21.24 21.82 36.41
C THR A 7 20.03 22.02 35.50
N LEU A 8 20.22 22.68 34.37
CA LEU A 8 19.22 22.80 33.32
C LEU A 8 19.12 21.45 32.60
N ALA A 9 18.12 20.63 32.95
CA ALA A 9 17.84 19.39 32.24
C ALA A 9 17.24 19.74 30.86
N LEU A 10 18.04 19.63 29.81
CA LEU A 10 17.55 19.69 28.43
C LEU A 10 16.65 18.47 28.18
N ALA A 11 15.34 18.67 28.14
CA ALA A 11 14.40 17.66 27.67
C ALA A 11 14.58 17.51 26.15
N LEU A 12 15.33 16.50 25.75
CA LEU A 12 15.45 16.09 24.36
C LEU A 12 14.10 15.49 23.92
N PRO A 13 13.38 16.06 22.94
CA PRO A 13 12.18 15.41 22.43
C PRO A 13 12.62 14.14 21.72
N LEU A 14 12.21 12.99 22.26
CA LEU A 14 12.24 11.72 21.55
C LEU A 14 11.36 11.88 20.31
N LEU A 15 12.00 12.11 19.16
CA LEU A 15 11.36 12.00 17.86
C LEU A 15 10.98 10.54 17.67
N PHE A 16 9.78 10.18 18.11
CA PHE A 16 9.16 8.94 17.68
C PHE A 16 8.92 9.09 16.18
N CYS A 17 9.68 8.32 15.39
CA CYS A 17 9.36 8.08 14.01
C CYS A 17 8.08 7.25 14.02
N SER A 18 6.92 7.90 13.91
CA SER A 18 5.66 7.18 13.71
C SER A 18 5.85 6.32 12.47
N PRO A 19 5.61 5.00 12.54
CA PRO A 19 5.59 4.19 11.33
C PRO A 19 4.54 4.81 10.41
N SER A 20 4.94 5.03 9.16
CA SER A 20 4.00 5.32 8.09
C SER A 20 2.98 4.17 8.10
N LEU A 21 1.73 4.50 8.41
CA LEU A 21 0.60 3.63 8.14
C LEU A 21 0.25 3.88 6.69
N ALA A 22 -0.13 2.85 5.95
CA ALA A 22 -0.66 3.07 4.62
C ALA A 22 -2.03 3.73 4.69
N TRP A 23 -2.78 3.70 3.58
CA TRP A 23 -4.22 3.98 3.64
C TRP A 23 -4.80 3.39 4.93
N HIS A 24 -5.68 4.11 5.61
CA HIS A 24 -6.21 3.57 6.85
C HIS A 24 -6.97 2.24 6.62
N ASP A 25 -7.11 1.45 7.68
CA ASP A 25 -7.61 0.07 7.63
C ASP A 25 -8.94 -0.09 6.87
N ALA A 26 -9.90 0.81 7.09
CA ALA A 26 -11.20 0.70 6.42
C ALA A 26 -11.07 0.95 4.91
N THR A 27 -10.07 1.71 4.48
CA THR A 27 -9.74 1.89 3.07
C THR A 27 -9.20 0.59 2.47
N HIS A 28 -8.29 -0.13 3.14
CA HIS A 28 -7.83 -1.44 2.66
C HIS A 28 -8.95 -2.47 2.57
N MET A 29 -9.80 -2.54 3.60
CA MET A 29 -11.00 -3.37 3.60
C MET A 29 -11.93 -2.99 2.43
N ALA A 30 -12.10 -1.71 2.15
CA ALA A 30 -12.93 -1.23 1.05
C ALA A 30 -12.38 -1.56 -0.33
N ILE A 31 -11.05 -1.56 -0.54
CA ILE A 31 -10.41 -2.02 -1.79
C ILE A 31 -10.75 -3.49 -2.02
N MET A 32 -10.62 -4.33 -0.98
CA MET A 32 -10.94 -5.76 -1.06
C MET A 32 -12.42 -5.99 -1.37
N LYS A 33 -13.32 -5.22 -0.73
CA LYS A 33 -14.76 -5.23 -1.01
C LYS A 33 -15.08 -4.75 -2.44
N ALA A 34 -14.37 -3.74 -2.91
CA ALA A 34 -14.52 -3.20 -4.26
C ALA A 34 -14.12 -4.22 -5.34
N ALA A 35 -13.09 -5.02 -5.07
CA ALA A 35 -12.64 -6.12 -5.92
C ALA A 35 -13.63 -7.30 -5.98
N GLY A 36 -14.66 -7.32 -5.12
CA GLY A 36 -15.65 -8.40 -5.04
C GLY A 36 -15.27 -9.53 -4.07
N LEU A 37 -14.43 -9.22 -3.09
CA LEU A 37 -13.94 -10.17 -2.07
C LEU A 37 -14.53 -9.82 -0.69
N ASP A 38 -15.82 -9.52 -0.66
CA ASP A 38 -16.56 -9.00 0.50
C ASP A 38 -16.37 -9.84 1.78
N ASP A 39 -16.39 -11.17 1.65
CA ASP A 39 -16.29 -12.12 2.77
C ASP A 39 -14.89 -12.17 3.42
N TYR A 40 -13.91 -11.52 2.80
CA TYR A 40 -12.50 -11.58 3.22
C TYR A 40 -11.93 -10.22 3.60
N THR A 41 -12.75 -9.17 3.58
CA THR A 41 -12.32 -7.77 3.75
C THR A 41 -11.44 -7.53 4.98
N TYR A 42 -11.77 -8.16 6.12
CA TYR A 42 -10.99 -8.05 7.36
C TYR A 42 -9.58 -8.64 7.27
N LEU A 43 -9.25 -9.45 6.26
CA LEU A 43 -7.89 -9.94 6.06
C LEU A 43 -6.96 -8.84 5.52
N ALA A 44 -7.52 -7.79 4.91
CA ALA A 44 -6.75 -6.69 4.34
C ALA A 44 -6.05 -5.81 5.39
N VAL A 45 -6.37 -5.93 6.68
CA VAL A 45 -5.64 -5.25 7.77
C VAL A 45 -4.48 -6.09 8.32
N GLY A 46 -4.33 -7.34 7.85
CA GLY A 46 -3.40 -8.31 8.41
C GLY A 46 -1.92 -7.88 8.32
N ALA A 47 -1.55 -7.14 7.27
CA ALA A 47 -0.19 -6.64 7.12
C ALA A 47 0.17 -5.61 8.19
N ASP A 48 -0.69 -4.60 8.41
CA ASP A 48 -0.45 -3.62 9.47
C ASP A 48 -0.50 -4.24 10.88
N MET A 49 -1.38 -5.22 11.11
CA MET A 49 -1.34 -6.01 12.35
C MET A 49 0.02 -6.73 12.53
N ALA A 50 0.55 -7.33 11.46
CA ALA A 50 1.86 -7.99 11.49
C ALA A 50 3.00 -6.97 11.68
N LYS A 51 2.88 -5.76 11.13
CA LYS A 51 3.81 -4.65 11.32
C LYS A 51 3.95 -4.26 12.79
N GLU A 52 2.82 -4.09 13.48
CA GLU A 52 2.82 -3.77 14.91
C GLU A 52 3.45 -4.87 15.78
N LYS A 53 3.33 -6.14 15.37
CA LYS A 53 3.78 -7.30 16.17
C LYS A 53 5.18 -7.79 15.83
N SER A 54 5.65 -7.65 14.60
CA SER A 54 6.86 -8.29 14.08
C SER A 54 8.17 -7.55 14.41
N GLY A 55 8.09 -6.41 15.09
CA GLY A 55 9.27 -5.61 15.44
C GLY A 55 10.03 -5.07 14.22
N GLY A 56 9.31 -4.79 13.12
CA GLY A 56 9.85 -4.14 11.93
C GLY A 56 10.20 -5.05 10.74
N TYR A 57 9.96 -6.36 10.81
CA TYR A 57 10.15 -7.26 9.64
C TYR A 57 9.19 -6.91 8.48
N GLU A 58 8.03 -6.40 8.83
CA GLU A 58 6.99 -6.08 7.86
C GLU A 58 7.14 -4.70 7.21
N ASN A 59 7.88 -3.78 7.86
CA ASN A 59 7.90 -2.36 7.47
C ASN A 59 8.25 -2.15 5.98
N GLY A 60 9.25 -2.88 5.48
CA GLY A 60 9.72 -2.74 4.10
C GLY A 60 8.71 -3.20 3.05
N ASN A 61 7.69 -3.98 3.42
CA ASN A 61 6.65 -4.44 2.51
C ASN A 61 5.60 -3.36 2.19
N HIS A 62 5.58 -2.22 2.91
CA HIS A 62 4.52 -1.21 2.78
C HIS A 62 4.87 -0.04 1.86
N TYR A 63 6.14 0.16 1.49
CA TYR A 63 6.55 1.30 0.69
C TYR A 63 7.68 0.96 -0.28
N CYS A 64 7.94 1.88 -1.20
CA CYS A 64 9.12 1.92 -2.04
C CYS A 64 9.52 3.39 -2.25
N ASN A 65 10.63 3.80 -1.65
CA ASN A 65 11.17 5.16 -1.73
C ASN A 65 11.85 5.36 -3.08
N ASN A 66 11.13 5.95 -4.04
CA ASN A 66 11.70 6.27 -5.35
C ASN A 66 11.99 7.77 -5.46
N ALA A 67 13.20 8.12 -5.91
CA ALA A 67 13.53 9.49 -6.31
C ALA A 67 12.75 9.91 -7.57
N LYS A 68 12.46 11.20 -7.74
CA LYS A 68 11.63 11.73 -8.85
C LYS A 68 12.09 11.30 -10.24
N SER A 69 13.39 11.17 -10.45
CA SER A 69 13.97 10.79 -11.75
C SER A 69 13.88 9.30 -12.06
N VAL A 70 13.46 8.48 -11.10
CA VAL A 70 13.32 7.03 -11.28
C VAL A 70 12.06 6.75 -12.10
N VAL A 71 12.15 5.77 -13.00
CA VAL A 71 10.99 5.17 -13.65
C VAL A 71 10.96 3.72 -13.22
N VAL A 72 9.90 3.32 -12.51
CA VAL A 72 9.74 1.94 -12.04
C VAL A 72 9.53 1.03 -13.25
N THR A 73 10.35 -0.01 -13.39
CA THR A 73 10.21 -1.02 -14.45
C THR A 73 9.74 -2.37 -13.89
N ALA A 74 9.30 -3.27 -14.77
CA ALA A 74 8.91 -4.62 -14.34
C ALA A 74 10.09 -5.41 -13.75
N GLU A 75 11.29 -5.18 -14.26
CA GLU A 75 12.54 -5.78 -13.77
C GLU A 75 12.82 -5.29 -12.35
N MET A 76 12.72 -3.99 -12.09
CA MET A 76 12.85 -3.44 -10.73
C MET A 76 11.83 -4.06 -9.75
N VAL A 77 10.59 -4.27 -10.20
CA VAL A 77 9.55 -4.93 -9.40
C VAL A 77 9.91 -6.38 -9.08
N LEU A 78 10.39 -7.14 -10.07
CA LEU A 78 10.77 -8.54 -9.88
C LEU A 78 12.04 -8.68 -9.02
N ASP A 79 12.99 -7.75 -9.14
CA ASP A 79 14.22 -7.76 -8.34
C ASP A 79 13.95 -7.61 -6.84
N GLN A 80 12.84 -6.95 -6.46
CA GLN A 80 12.41 -6.82 -5.06
C GLN A 80 11.89 -8.13 -4.44
N LEU A 81 11.61 -9.19 -5.23
CA LEU A 81 11.09 -10.45 -4.70
C LEU A 81 11.99 -11.07 -3.63
N ARG A 82 13.31 -10.92 -3.78
CA ARG A 82 14.31 -11.45 -2.83
C ARG A 82 14.28 -10.75 -1.47
N ASP A 83 13.70 -9.55 -1.41
CA ASP A 83 13.69 -8.72 -0.22
C ASP A 83 12.41 -8.93 0.61
N TYR A 84 11.45 -9.76 0.15
CA TYR A 84 10.18 -9.98 0.87
C TYR A 84 10.41 -10.44 2.32
N ASN A 85 9.87 -9.68 3.28
CA ASN A 85 10.08 -9.85 4.74
C ASN A 85 11.53 -9.67 5.21
N CYS A 86 12.38 -8.99 4.43
CA CYS A 86 13.75 -8.68 4.80
C CYS A 86 13.83 -7.33 5.53
N ARG A 87 14.67 -7.25 6.57
CA ARG A 87 15.04 -5.98 7.22
C ARG A 87 16.23 -5.28 6.56
N CYS A 88 16.61 -5.70 5.35
CA CYS A 88 17.86 -5.32 4.72
C CYS A 88 17.75 -4.15 3.73
N ASN A 89 16.54 -3.61 3.53
CA ASN A 89 16.29 -2.61 2.50
C ASN A 89 15.48 -1.44 3.07
N ASP A 90 16.19 -0.35 3.41
CA ASP A 90 15.62 0.90 3.92
C ASP A 90 14.87 1.70 2.85
N GLU A 91 15.02 1.34 1.57
CA GLU A 91 14.25 1.93 0.47
C GLU A 91 12.89 1.25 0.30
N GLY A 92 12.63 0.12 0.99
CA GLY A 92 11.40 -0.64 0.86
C GLY A 92 11.33 -1.51 -0.40
N HIS A 93 10.40 -2.45 -0.40
CA HIS A 93 10.23 -3.49 -1.41
C HIS A 93 8.76 -3.89 -1.61
N LEU A 94 7.86 -2.91 -1.47
CA LEU A 94 6.42 -3.06 -1.66
C LEU A 94 6.05 -3.83 -2.94
N TYR A 95 6.72 -3.55 -4.06
CA TYR A 95 6.34 -4.13 -5.35
C TYR A 95 6.62 -5.64 -5.41
N GLY A 96 7.78 -6.04 -4.89
CA GLY A 96 8.13 -7.45 -4.73
C GLY A 96 7.21 -8.16 -3.74
N ALA A 97 6.84 -7.49 -2.65
CA ALA A 97 5.96 -8.04 -1.61
C ALA A 97 4.57 -8.44 -2.15
N ILE A 98 4.00 -7.65 -3.08
CA ILE A 98 2.73 -7.99 -3.76
C ILE A 98 2.84 -9.34 -4.49
N ILE A 99 3.88 -9.52 -5.31
CA ILE A 99 4.06 -10.72 -6.11
C ILE A 99 4.36 -11.92 -5.19
N ALA A 100 5.23 -11.74 -4.19
CA ALA A 100 5.59 -12.78 -3.24
C ALA A 100 4.37 -13.27 -2.43
N ALA A 101 3.55 -12.35 -1.91
CA ALA A 101 2.32 -12.71 -1.20
C ALA A 101 1.32 -13.47 -2.09
N LEU A 102 1.15 -13.07 -3.36
CA LEU A 102 0.30 -13.81 -4.31
C LEU A 102 0.86 -15.20 -4.65
N ASN A 103 2.18 -15.35 -4.77
CA ASN A 103 2.80 -16.67 -4.95
C ASN A 103 2.58 -17.56 -3.73
N HIS A 104 2.79 -17.04 -2.52
CA HIS A 104 2.51 -17.79 -1.29
C HIS A 104 1.03 -18.15 -1.13
N TYR A 105 0.09 -17.29 -1.56
CA TYR A 105 -1.33 -17.63 -1.63
C TYR A 105 -1.55 -18.87 -2.53
N ARG A 106 -0.95 -18.88 -3.72
CA ARG A 106 -1.09 -19.99 -4.66
C ARG A 106 -0.49 -21.29 -4.15
N GLU A 107 0.73 -21.22 -3.63
CA GLU A 107 1.46 -22.37 -3.09
C GLU A 107 0.74 -22.94 -1.86
N GLY A 108 0.31 -22.07 -0.95
CA GLY A 108 -0.48 -22.46 0.21
C GLY A 108 -1.79 -23.15 -0.18
N LYS A 109 -2.50 -22.61 -1.17
CA LYS A 109 -3.75 -23.19 -1.69
C LYS A 109 -3.50 -24.56 -2.32
N ALA A 110 -2.47 -24.69 -3.15
CA ALA A 110 -2.09 -25.97 -3.77
C ALA A 110 -1.68 -27.02 -2.73
N ALA A 111 -1.09 -26.59 -1.62
CA ALA A 111 -0.73 -27.46 -0.49
C ALA A 111 -1.89 -27.77 0.46
N GLY A 112 -3.12 -27.31 0.18
CA GLY A 112 -4.29 -27.51 1.05
C GLY A 112 -4.23 -26.76 2.39
N LYS A 113 -3.34 -25.76 2.52
CA LYS A 113 -3.22 -24.92 3.71
C LYS A 113 -4.20 -23.74 3.64
N TYR A 114 -4.46 -23.11 4.78
CA TYR A 114 -5.21 -21.86 4.81
C TYR A 114 -4.39 -20.72 4.19
N ALA A 115 -4.61 -20.47 2.90
CA ALA A 115 -3.83 -19.52 2.12
C ALA A 115 -4.34 -18.08 2.20
N LEU A 116 -5.56 -17.87 2.72
CA LEU A 116 -6.22 -16.56 2.69
C LEU A 116 -5.47 -15.49 3.48
N TYR A 117 -4.61 -15.85 4.45
CA TYR A 117 -3.71 -14.89 5.07
C TYR A 117 -2.86 -14.16 4.01
N HIS A 118 -2.19 -14.91 3.13
CA HIS A 118 -1.36 -14.33 2.07
C HIS A 118 -2.17 -13.47 1.08
N LEU A 119 -3.42 -13.83 0.82
CA LEU A 119 -4.32 -12.98 0.04
C LEU A 119 -4.63 -11.66 0.75
N GLY A 120 -4.81 -11.67 2.08
CA GLY A 120 -4.97 -10.48 2.90
C GLY A 120 -3.76 -9.54 2.81
N PHE A 121 -2.55 -10.08 2.96
CA PHE A 121 -1.29 -9.32 2.78
C PHE A 121 -1.20 -8.73 1.37
N ALA A 122 -1.45 -9.54 0.32
CA ALA A 122 -1.43 -9.06 -1.05
C ALA A 122 -2.47 -7.94 -1.28
N ALA A 123 -3.67 -8.05 -0.72
CA ALA A 123 -4.70 -7.02 -0.82
C ALA A 123 -4.27 -5.71 -0.14
N HIS A 124 -3.61 -5.79 1.01
CA HIS A 124 -3.06 -4.64 1.70
C HIS A 124 -2.00 -3.94 0.85
N TYR A 125 -0.95 -4.66 0.43
CA TYR A 125 0.13 -4.12 -0.39
C TYR A 125 -0.36 -3.54 -1.72
N ILE A 126 -1.36 -4.17 -2.37
CA ILE A 126 -1.98 -3.60 -3.57
C ILE A 126 -2.69 -2.28 -3.25
N GLY A 127 -3.23 -2.10 -2.05
CA GLY A 127 -3.71 -0.80 -1.57
C GLY A 127 -2.59 0.22 -1.46
N ASP A 128 -1.51 -0.10 -0.74
CA ASP A 128 -0.33 0.75 -0.55
C ASP A 128 0.26 1.20 -1.88
N LEU A 129 0.25 0.31 -2.89
CA LEU A 129 0.77 0.60 -4.22
C LEU A 129 0.19 1.87 -4.83
N SER A 130 -1.09 2.17 -4.59
CA SER A 130 -1.72 3.37 -5.13
C SER A 130 -1.65 4.60 -4.21
N MET A 131 -1.15 4.45 -2.99
CA MET A 131 -0.91 5.57 -2.07
C MET A 131 0.30 6.38 -2.60
N PRO A 132 0.13 7.65 -3.03
CA PRO A 132 1.23 8.40 -3.66
C PRO A 132 2.48 8.55 -2.80
N LEU A 133 2.32 8.79 -1.50
CA LEU A 133 3.41 8.98 -0.55
C LEU A 133 4.11 7.68 -0.15
N HIS A 134 3.59 6.51 -0.52
CA HIS A 134 4.27 5.22 -0.38
C HIS A 134 5.27 4.94 -1.50
N ASN A 135 5.23 5.74 -2.56
CA ASN A 135 6.01 5.54 -3.78
C ASN A 135 7.09 6.61 -4.01
N VAL A 136 7.20 7.59 -3.12
CA VAL A 136 8.15 8.72 -3.21
C VAL A 136 9.04 8.74 -1.98
N VAL A 137 10.19 9.43 -2.07
CA VAL A 137 11.12 9.60 -0.95
C VAL A 137 10.39 10.09 0.31
N TYR A 138 10.69 9.48 1.45
CA TYR A 138 10.20 9.87 2.77
C TYR A 138 10.87 11.16 3.31
N ASN A 139 10.71 12.25 2.55
CA ASN A 139 11.23 13.59 2.86
C ASN A 139 10.27 14.38 3.78
N ASP A 140 10.58 15.65 4.06
CA ASP A 140 9.79 16.49 4.97
C ASP A 140 8.33 16.70 4.51
N PHE A 141 8.11 16.84 3.20
CA PHE A 141 6.75 16.94 2.66
C PHE A 141 5.97 15.64 2.90
N ASN A 142 6.60 14.49 2.64
CA ASN A 142 5.99 13.19 2.88
C ASN A 142 5.64 13.04 4.38
N LYS A 143 6.62 13.19 5.27
CA LYS A 143 6.45 13.09 6.73
C LYS A 143 5.35 13.99 7.28
N ALA A 144 5.27 15.23 6.81
CA ALA A 144 4.29 16.20 7.30
C ALA A 144 2.86 15.88 6.87
N ASN A 145 2.68 15.14 5.76
CA ASN A 145 1.38 14.97 5.11
C ASN A 145 0.90 13.51 5.01
N HIS A 146 1.75 12.53 5.37
CA HIS A 146 1.50 11.10 5.21
C HIS A 146 0.15 10.68 5.79
N SER A 147 0.01 10.80 7.11
CA SER A 147 -1.19 10.38 7.85
C SER A 147 -2.47 11.08 7.39
N ALA A 148 -2.39 12.33 6.95
CA ALA A 148 -3.57 13.05 6.44
C ALA A 148 -4.04 12.48 5.09
N ASN A 149 -3.12 12.01 4.25
CA ASN A 149 -3.45 11.37 2.99
C ASN A 149 -3.98 9.95 3.20
N ASP A 150 -3.40 9.18 4.13
CA ASP A 150 -3.87 7.83 4.47
C ASP A 150 -5.34 7.78 4.86
N GLY A 151 -5.80 8.82 5.57
CA GLY A 151 -7.18 8.95 6.04
C GLY A 151 -8.12 9.75 5.14
N VAL A 152 -7.66 10.22 3.98
CA VAL A 152 -8.41 11.22 3.18
C VAL A 152 -9.83 10.77 2.79
N VAL A 153 -10.03 9.49 2.52
CA VAL A 153 -11.35 8.94 2.12
C VAL A 153 -12.16 8.38 3.29
N GLU A 154 -11.51 8.12 4.42
CA GLU A 154 -12.16 7.64 5.63
C GLU A 154 -12.93 8.76 6.32
N GLY A 155 -12.36 9.96 6.35
CA GLY A 155 -12.87 11.10 7.09
C GLY A 155 -12.75 10.93 8.60
N ASP A 156 -13.26 11.91 9.35
CA ASP A 156 -13.20 12.02 10.82
C ASP A 156 -14.49 11.53 11.51
N GLY A 157 -15.43 10.97 10.74
CA GLY A 157 -16.82 10.79 11.14
C GLY A 157 -17.07 9.69 12.18
N LYS A 158 -18.18 9.84 12.91
CA LYS A 158 -18.76 8.86 13.87
C LYS A 158 -19.37 7.60 13.20
N GLU A 159 -19.07 7.38 11.93
CA GLU A 159 -19.58 6.25 11.14
C GLU A 159 -18.96 4.94 11.67
N THR A 160 -19.72 3.85 11.69
CA THR A 160 -19.16 2.52 12.04
C THR A 160 -18.20 2.06 10.95
N THR A 161 -17.23 1.21 11.28
CA THR A 161 -16.27 0.68 10.31
C THR A 161 -16.97 0.04 9.10
N ASP A 162 -18.00 -0.79 9.32
CA ASP A 162 -18.71 -1.46 8.21
C ASP A 162 -19.41 -0.48 7.25
N ALA A 163 -20.05 0.56 7.79
CA ALA A 163 -20.71 1.58 6.98
C ALA A 163 -19.66 2.38 6.17
N LYS A 164 -18.55 2.74 6.82
CA LYS A 164 -17.41 3.40 6.19
C LYS A 164 -16.83 2.56 5.05
N VAL A 165 -16.55 1.28 5.30
CA VAL A 165 -16.05 0.33 4.29
C VAL A 165 -17.03 0.22 3.11
N ALA A 166 -18.33 0.09 3.38
CA ALA A 166 -19.34 -0.03 2.34
C ALA A 166 -19.41 1.24 1.46
N ARG A 167 -19.38 2.43 2.06
CA ARG A 167 -19.38 3.72 1.36
C ARG A 167 -18.14 3.87 0.48
N ILE A 168 -16.95 3.67 1.03
CA ILE A 168 -15.69 3.79 0.30
C ILE A 168 -15.67 2.78 -0.85
N ALA A 169 -16.06 1.51 -0.61
CA ALA A 169 -16.10 0.48 -1.64
C ALA A 169 -17.07 0.81 -2.78
N ALA A 170 -18.22 1.43 -2.49
CA ALA A 170 -19.17 1.86 -3.51
C ALA A 170 -18.56 2.95 -4.41
N ALA A 171 -17.86 3.93 -3.84
CA ALA A 171 -17.18 4.97 -4.60
C ALA A 171 -16.01 4.42 -5.44
N ILE A 172 -15.22 3.49 -4.89
CA ILE A 172 -14.19 2.77 -5.64
C ILE A 172 -14.81 2.01 -6.82
N LYS A 173 -15.89 1.25 -6.61
CA LYS A 173 -16.58 0.51 -7.69
C LYS A 173 -17.06 1.42 -8.82
N GLU A 174 -17.55 2.62 -8.52
CA GLU A 174 -17.95 3.59 -9.53
C GLU A 174 -16.77 4.07 -10.38
N LYS A 175 -15.62 4.36 -9.76
CA LYS A 175 -14.39 4.71 -10.49
C LYS A 175 -13.85 3.54 -11.31
N MET A 176 -13.86 2.33 -10.76
CA MET A 176 -13.41 1.11 -11.45
C MET A 176 -14.16 0.84 -12.75
N ARG A 177 -15.45 1.22 -12.87
CA ARG A 177 -16.23 1.04 -14.11
C ARG A 177 -15.64 1.79 -15.31
N ARG A 178 -14.80 2.79 -15.07
CA ARG A 178 -14.14 3.60 -16.10
C ARG A 178 -12.77 3.04 -16.50
N ILE A 179 -12.27 2.04 -15.77
CA ILE A 179 -10.99 1.39 -16.03
C ILE A 179 -11.25 0.14 -16.88
N PRO A 180 -10.60 -0.01 -18.05
CA PRO A 180 -10.65 -1.25 -18.80
C PRO A 180 -10.19 -2.44 -17.93
N PRO A 181 -10.91 -3.58 -17.93
CA PRO A 181 -10.54 -4.71 -17.07
C PRO A 181 -9.11 -5.16 -17.30
N TYR A 182 -8.35 -5.31 -16.22
CA TYR A 182 -6.99 -5.84 -16.30
C TYR A 182 -7.01 -7.32 -16.63
N GLN A 183 -6.18 -7.70 -17.60
CA GLN A 183 -6.04 -9.08 -18.04
C GLN A 183 -4.67 -9.57 -17.64
N LEU A 184 -4.64 -10.56 -16.74
CA LEU A 184 -3.44 -11.25 -16.33
C LEU A 184 -3.50 -12.71 -16.82
N PRO A 185 -2.39 -13.27 -17.33
CA PRO A 185 -2.29 -14.70 -17.65
C PRO A 185 -2.63 -15.54 -16.42
N LYS A 186 -3.27 -16.69 -16.60
CA LYS A 186 -3.56 -17.57 -15.47
C LYS A 186 -2.26 -18.15 -14.94
N ALA A 187 -2.02 -17.97 -13.64
CA ALA A 187 -0.77 -18.38 -13.01
C ALA A 187 -0.59 -19.91 -13.00
N LYS A 188 -1.69 -20.68 -13.04
CA LYS A 188 -1.65 -22.15 -13.16
C LYS A 188 -1.15 -22.66 -14.52
N GLU A 189 -1.24 -21.82 -15.56
CA GLU A 189 -0.79 -22.16 -16.91
C GLU A 189 0.69 -21.81 -17.06
N ASP A 190 1.08 -20.62 -16.59
CA ASP A 190 2.47 -20.15 -16.61
C ASP A 190 2.68 -19.08 -15.52
N VAL A 191 3.33 -19.48 -14.43
CA VAL A 191 3.60 -18.60 -13.29
C VAL A 191 4.58 -17.48 -13.64
N LEU A 192 5.57 -17.75 -14.49
CA LEU A 192 6.57 -16.75 -14.86
C LEU A 192 5.90 -15.66 -15.71
N ARG A 193 5.09 -16.05 -16.69
CA ARG A 193 4.33 -15.12 -17.52
C ARG A 193 3.31 -14.32 -16.70
N PHE A 194 2.66 -14.95 -15.72
CA PHE A 194 1.80 -14.25 -14.76
C PHE A 194 2.59 -13.19 -13.97
N ASN A 195 3.71 -13.57 -13.35
CA ASN A 195 4.54 -12.65 -12.54
C ASN A 195 5.07 -11.49 -13.37
N HIS A 196 5.53 -11.71 -14.60
CA HIS A 196 5.96 -10.63 -15.49
C HIS A 196 4.80 -9.69 -15.89
N ALA A 197 3.61 -10.23 -16.16
CA ALA A 197 2.45 -9.41 -16.49
C ALA A 197 1.99 -8.57 -15.28
N LEU A 198 1.99 -9.18 -14.09
CA LEU A 198 1.69 -8.52 -12.84
C LEU A 198 2.72 -7.43 -12.53
N ALA A 199 4.02 -7.72 -12.66
CA ALA A 199 5.10 -6.76 -12.45
C ALA A 199 4.99 -5.52 -13.34
N ARG A 200 4.65 -5.70 -14.64
CA ARG A 200 4.38 -4.58 -15.55
C ARG A 200 3.21 -3.71 -15.07
N LYS A 201 2.13 -4.33 -14.58
CA LYS A 201 0.97 -3.58 -14.10
C LYS A 201 1.26 -2.86 -12.78
N ILE A 202 2.01 -3.50 -11.88
CA ILE A 202 2.50 -2.86 -10.64
C ILE A 202 3.36 -1.64 -10.98
N ALA A 203 4.33 -1.79 -11.88
CA ALA A 203 5.18 -0.69 -12.33
C ALA A 203 4.37 0.47 -12.94
N GLU A 204 3.34 0.18 -13.74
CA GLU A 204 2.45 1.21 -14.30
C GLU A 204 1.74 2.01 -13.19
N ILE A 205 1.16 1.34 -12.20
CA ILE A 205 0.45 2.00 -11.10
C ILE A 205 1.43 2.78 -10.22
N ALA A 206 2.56 2.16 -9.85
CA ALA A 206 3.62 2.81 -9.07
C ALA A 206 4.08 4.13 -9.70
N ASN A 207 4.33 4.15 -11.01
CA ASN A 207 4.73 5.37 -11.71
C ASN A 207 3.61 6.44 -11.70
N LYS A 208 2.34 6.06 -11.84
CA LYS A 208 1.20 6.99 -11.71
C LYS A 208 1.13 7.60 -10.31
N SER A 209 1.24 6.77 -9.27
CA SER A 209 1.17 7.19 -7.87
C SER A 209 2.37 8.07 -7.49
N MET A 210 3.58 7.70 -7.93
CA MET A 210 4.79 8.50 -7.76
C MET A 210 4.69 9.86 -8.46
N SER A 211 4.20 9.90 -9.70
CA SER A 211 3.97 11.15 -10.42
C SER A 211 2.99 12.06 -9.68
N LEU A 212 1.93 11.50 -9.09
CA LEU A 212 0.97 12.25 -8.30
C LEU A 212 1.62 12.80 -7.01
N GLY A 213 2.38 11.97 -6.29
CA GLY A 213 3.06 12.36 -5.06
C GLY A 213 4.04 13.52 -5.27
N TYR A 214 4.87 13.46 -6.31
CA TYR A 214 5.76 14.58 -6.65
C TYR A 214 5.00 15.82 -7.14
N SER A 215 3.90 15.67 -7.89
CA SER A 215 3.09 16.82 -8.31
C SER A 215 2.47 17.58 -7.14
N MET A 216 2.07 16.87 -6.07
CA MET A 216 1.55 17.46 -4.84
C MET A 216 2.63 18.28 -4.12
N GLN A 217 3.85 17.75 -4.05
CA GLN A 217 5.00 18.41 -3.43
C GLN A 217 5.44 19.66 -4.21
N GLU A 218 5.29 19.67 -5.53
CA GLU A 218 5.82 20.72 -6.40
C GLU A 218 4.81 21.80 -6.77
N SER A 219 3.52 21.59 -6.51
CA SER A 219 2.49 22.59 -6.78
C SER A 219 2.74 23.89 -6.02
N ARG A 220 2.21 25.00 -6.54
CA ARG A 220 2.34 26.34 -5.95
C ARG A 220 0.94 26.96 -5.78
N PRO A 221 0.38 27.02 -4.55
CA PRO A 221 0.93 26.47 -3.30
C PRO A 221 0.99 24.93 -3.32
N GLN A 222 1.79 24.34 -2.41
CA GLN A 222 1.86 22.88 -2.26
C GLN A 222 0.49 22.31 -1.92
N LYS A 223 0.20 21.09 -2.39
CA LYS A 223 -1.05 20.39 -2.13
C LYS A 223 -0.82 19.34 -1.04
N PRO A 224 -1.06 19.66 0.24
CA PRO A 224 -0.73 18.76 1.35
C PRO A 224 -1.56 17.47 1.33
N VAL A 225 -2.80 17.53 0.84
CA VAL A 225 -3.73 16.40 0.86
C VAL A 225 -4.33 16.20 -0.53
N LEU A 226 -4.47 14.95 -0.95
CA LEU A 226 -5.19 14.56 -2.15
C LEU A 226 -6.61 15.13 -2.16
N ASP A 227 -7.12 15.44 -3.35
CA ASP A 227 -8.57 15.58 -3.46
C ASP A 227 -9.23 14.20 -3.51
N LEU A 228 -10.52 14.14 -3.17
CA LEU A 228 -11.26 12.89 -3.13
C LEU A 228 -11.33 12.20 -4.49
N ASP A 229 -11.36 12.96 -5.59
CA ASP A 229 -11.44 12.38 -6.94
C ASP A 229 -10.15 11.62 -7.29
N GLN A 230 -9.01 12.23 -7.00
CA GLN A 230 -7.68 11.64 -7.14
C GLN A 230 -7.52 10.44 -6.23
N ALA A 231 -7.91 10.54 -4.95
CA ALA A 231 -7.82 9.44 -4.00
C ALA A 231 -8.65 8.23 -4.47
N TYR A 232 -9.93 8.43 -4.83
CA TYR A 232 -10.75 7.34 -5.35
C TYR A 232 -10.28 6.79 -6.70
N SER A 233 -9.63 7.62 -7.53
CA SER A 233 -9.04 7.14 -8.79
C SER A 233 -7.82 6.23 -8.54
N GLN A 234 -6.97 6.56 -7.57
CA GLN A 234 -5.87 5.69 -7.12
C GLN A 234 -6.41 4.37 -6.53
N LEU A 235 -7.39 4.44 -5.63
CA LEU A 235 -7.98 3.25 -5.01
C LEU A 235 -8.67 2.34 -6.03
N ALA A 236 -9.23 2.89 -7.10
CA ALA A 236 -9.82 2.11 -8.19
C ALA A 236 -8.79 1.31 -8.98
N GLU A 237 -7.59 1.85 -9.19
CA GLU A 237 -6.45 1.14 -9.80
C GLU A 237 -6.06 -0.08 -8.93
N SER A 238 -5.93 0.11 -7.61
CA SER A 238 -5.68 -0.97 -6.65
C SER A 238 -6.76 -2.05 -6.69
N ALA A 239 -8.03 -1.67 -6.60
CA ALA A 239 -9.13 -2.63 -6.60
C ALA A 239 -9.27 -3.37 -7.94
N ALA A 240 -9.01 -2.70 -9.07
CA ALA A 240 -8.96 -3.34 -10.39
C ALA A 240 -7.82 -4.34 -10.51
N LEU A 241 -6.63 -3.99 -10.00
CA LEU A 241 -5.49 -4.91 -9.94
C LEU A 241 -5.78 -6.11 -9.04
N LEU A 242 -6.28 -5.89 -7.81
CA LEU A 242 -6.61 -6.96 -6.88
C LEU A 242 -7.62 -7.94 -7.49
N LYS A 243 -8.68 -7.44 -8.14
CA LYS A 243 -9.67 -8.27 -8.82
C LYS A 243 -9.04 -9.15 -9.90
N ALA A 244 -8.20 -8.58 -10.76
CA ALA A 244 -7.55 -9.31 -11.83
C ALA A 244 -6.50 -10.31 -11.31
N ALA A 245 -5.70 -9.90 -10.33
CA ALA A 245 -4.67 -10.74 -9.71
C ALA A 245 -5.29 -11.94 -8.98
N PHE A 246 -6.34 -11.72 -8.18
CA PHE A 246 -7.06 -12.80 -7.52
C PHE A 246 -7.63 -13.79 -8.52
N ALA A 247 -8.29 -13.32 -9.59
CA ALA A 247 -8.86 -14.18 -10.61
C ALA A 247 -7.81 -15.00 -11.36
N ALA A 248 -6.64 -14.41 -11.66
CA ALA A 248 -5.54 -15.09 -12.35
C ALA A 248 -4.74 -16.03 -11.44
N ALA A 249 -4.75 -15.79 -10.12
CA ALA A 249 -4.08 -16.61 -9.11
C ALA A 249 -4.93 -17.81 -8.64
N GLN A 250 -6.19 -17.94 -9.08
CA GLN A 250 -7.05 -19.08 -8.71
C GLN A 250 -6.59 -20.41 -9.29
#